data_AF-A0A6P8L3S5-F1
#
_entry.id   AF-A0A6P8L3S5-F1
#
_cell.length_a   1.000
_cell.length_b   1.000
_cell.length_c   1.000
_cell.angle_alpha   90.00
_cell.angle_beta   90.00
_cell.angle_gamma   90.00
#
_symmetry.space_group_name_H-M   'P 1'
#
loop_
_entity.id
_entity.type
_entity.pdbx_description
1 polymer ?
#
loop_
_entity_poly.entity_id
_entity_poly.type
_entity_poly.pdbx_seq_one_letter_code
_entity_poly.pdbx_strand_id
1 'polypeptide(L)'
;MDDVEVPIFYDDEVDFVEHEYLQDVEYEYEYENVERETLFELYQYCLRPTIYDTVSYILPLFISTIIFRLCAYSRHVSHRTFHILSMLIGICNIYRYVAECLYTLLILCTISYITLHIPKKYCKYMGIFLPSLFIITYCEFTMSSIVWHKIRSVVMTMAMKTISIAIDRSDTNDLPNIFAYMGYMFCSVTCLFGPWISFKDYISIRYTTHQDKWWILYTIQHVFLSLLFLSISNCWAQWMIAETSWKWLLAYRDALSFRMSHYFISYIASSLLLLGGFPSTLSTVVKPLKIELPHSLVHVVICWNIPMHFWLKTYIFRPSIKYLGKFGAVTMTYLTSALLHGLNFQLAAVLLSLGFYTYVEFQFRYMLANIFDACVASKQCTKTKCTHAYNIHNSWSYV
;
A
#
# COMPACT_ATOMS: atom_id res chain seq x y z
N MET A 1 28.31 -26.40 56.52
CA MET A 1 29.56 -25.79 56.07
C MET A 1 29.61 -26.06 54.59
N ASP A 2 29.56 -24.99 53.82
CA ASP A 2 29.45 -24.97 52.36
C ASP A 2 30.51 -25.83 51.68
N ASP A 3 30.17 -26.48 50.57
CA ASP A 3 30.72 -26.05 49.28
C ASP A 3 30.05 -26.77 48.10
N VAL A 4 29.92 -26.00 47.03
CA VAL A 4 29.23 -26.28 45.76
C VAL A 4 30.21 -26.97 44.80
N GLU A 5 29.81 -28.09 44.20
CA GLU A 5 30.47 -28.64 43.00
C GLU A 5 29.52 -28.62 41.80
N VAL A 6 30.04 -28.08 40.70
CA VAL A 6 29.40 -27.84 39.40
C VAL A 6 29.43 -29.12 38.56
N PRO A 7 28.34 -29.52 37.88
CA PRO A 7 28.41 -30.64 36.94
C PRO A 7 28.91 -30.17 35.57
N ILE A 8 30.07 -30.71 35.18
CA ILE A 8 30.66 -30.60 33.84
C ILE A 8 29.96 -31.56 32.88
N PHE A 9 29.87 -31.11 31.63
CA PHE A 9 28.99 -31.52 30.56
C PHE A 9 29.77 -32.43 29.59
N TYR A 10 29.33 -33.69 29.49
CA TYR A 10 29.79 -34.80 28.64
C TYR A 10 31.05 -35.57 29.07
N ASP A 11 30.83 -36.85 29.41
CA ASP A 11 31.83 -37.90 29.55
C ASP A 11 31.69 -38.83 28.33
N ASP A 12 32.81 -39.02 27.63
CA ASP A 12 32.96 -39.89 26.47
C ASP A 12 33.19 -41.33 26.92
N GLU A 13 32.24 -42.24 26.70
CA GLU A 13 32.55 -43.67 26.58
C GLU A 13 31.84 -44.31 25.38
N VAL A 14 32.62 -44.41 24.30
CA VAL A 14 32.90 -45.61 23.49
C VAL A 14 31.70 -46.54 23.19
N ASP A 15 31.27 -46.54 21.93
CA ASP A 15 31.15 -47.78 21.16
C ASP A 15 31.58 -47.56 19.72
N PHE A 16 32.75 -48.11 19.42
CA PHE A 16 33.45 -48.13 18.14
C PHE A 16 32.89 -49.31 17.33
N VAL A 17 32.28 -49.07 16.17
CA VAL A 17 32.25 -50.05 15.08
C VAL A 17 32.71 -49.38 13.80
N GLU A 18 33.94 -49.72 13.48
CA GLU A 18 34.74 -49.48 12.29
C GLU A 18 34.06 -50.04 11.03
N HIS A 19 33.86 -49.23 9.99
CA HIS A 19 33.81 -49.69 8.59
C HIS A 19 34.48 -48.67 7.66
N GLU A 20 35.72 -49.01 7.33
CA GLU A 20 36.48 -48.78 6.09
C GLU A 20 36.21 -47.53 5.23
N TYR A 21 37.24 -46.68 5.22
CA TYR A 21 37.53 -45.72 4.16
C TYR A 21 37.77 -46.44 2.83
N LEU A 22 36.77 -46.42 1.93
CA LEU A 22 36.94 -46.67 0.51
C LEU A 22 36.67 -45.37 -0.26
N GLN A 23 37.77 -44.65 -0.49
CA GLN A 23 38.21 -44.16 -1.79
C GLN A 23 37.16 -43.53 -2.73
N ASP A 24 37.24 -42.20 -2.85
CA ASP A 24 36.98 -41.40 -4.05
C ASP A 24 35.93 -41.96 -5.02
N VAL A 25 34.66 -41.74 -4.68
CA VAL A 25 33.64 -41.52 -5.71
C VAL A 25 33.43 -40.02 -5.76
N GLU A 26 34.10 -39.41 -6.73
CA GLU A 26 33.81 -38.10 -7.27
C GLU A 26 32.29 -38.02 -7.49
N TYR A 27 31.56 -37.43 -6.54
CA TYR A 27 30.18 -37.01 -6.77
C TYR A 27 30.28 -35.86 -7.76
N GLU A 28 30.35 -36.22 -9.05
CA GLU A 28 29.90 -35.37 -10.14
C GLU A 28 28.50 -34.92 -9.72
N TYR A 29 28.39 -33.68 -9.23
CA TYR A 29 27.13 -32.98 -9.27
C TYR A 29 26.78 -32.93 -10.75
N GLU A 30 25.97 -33.89 -11.20
CA GLU A 30 25.13 -33.73 -12.36
C GLU A 30 24.34 -32.44 -12.07
N TYR A 31 24.88 -31.32 -12.56
CA TYR A 31 24.06 -30.17 -12.86
C TYR A 31 23.02 -30.72 -13.83
N GLU A 32 21.88 -31.18 -13.30
CA GLU A 32 20.66 -31.22 -14.09
C GLU A 32 20.60 -29.85 -14.75
N ASN A 33 20.87 -29.84 -16.06
CA ASN A 33 20.55 -28.71 -16.89
C ASN A 33 19.04 -28.58 -16.76
N VAL A 34 18.60 -27.79 -15.78
CA VAL A 34 17.21 -27.33 -15.70
C VAL A 34 17.05 -26.49 -16.95
N GLU A 35 16.64 -27.16 -18.04
CA GLU A 35 16.37 -26.52 -19.31
C GLU A 35 15.35 -25.43 -19.01
N ARG A 36 15.75 -24.19 -19.29
CA ARG A 36 14.90 -23.04 -19.05
C ARG A 36 13.63 -23.24 -19.88
N GLU A 37 12.47 -23.13 -19.23
CA GLU A 37 11.18 -23.22 -19.91
C GLU A 37 11.18 -22.43 -21.22
N THR A 38 10.66 -23.04 -22.27
CA THR A 38 10.54 -22.37 -23.56
C THR A 38 9.55 -21.20 -23.47
N LEU A 39 9.65 -20.23 -24.39
CA LEU A 39 8.67 -19.13 -24.46
C LEU A 39 7.23 -19.63 -24.65
N PHE A 40 7.06 -20.78 -25.32
CA PHE A 40 5.76 -21.40 -25.51
C PHE A 40 5.21 -21.96 -24.21
N GLU A 41 6.04 -22.64 -23.41
CA GLU A 41 5.66 -23.15 -22.09
C GLU A 41 5.35 -22.00 -21.12
N LEU A 42 6.16 -20.94 -21.10
CA LEU A 42 5.90 -19.73 -20.32
C LEU A 42 4.53 -19.12 -20.67
N TYR A 43 4.20 -19.06 -21.96
CA TYR A 43 2.91 -18.56 -22.42
C TYR A 43 1.76 -19.47 -21.97
N GLN A 44 1.90 -20.78 -22.20
CA GLN A 44 0.85 -21.77 -21.96
C GLN A 44 0.58 -21.99 -20.47
N TYR A 45 1.62 -22.08 -19.65
CA TYR A 45 1.54 -22.48 -18.25
C TYR A 45 1.53 -21.29 -17.27
N CYS A 46 2.07 -20.13 -17.64
CA CYS A 46 2.06 -18.96 -16.75
C CYS A 46 1.22 -17.80 -17.29
N LEU A 47 1.54 -17.24 -18.47
CA LEU A 47 0.94 -15.98 -18.92
C LEU A 47 -0.57 -16.10 -19.20
N ARG A 48 -0.97 -17.10 -19.99
CA ARG A 48 -2.37 -17.31 -20.36
C ARG A 48 -3.27 -17.53 -19.13
N PRO A 49 -2.99 -18.48 -18.21
CA PRO A 49 -3.83 -18.68 -17.03
C PRO A 49 -3.82 -17.45 -16.11
N THR A 50 -2.65 -16.87 -15.84
CA THR A 50 -2.54 -15.68 -14.97
C THR A 50 -3.41 -14.52 -15.44
N ILE A 51 -3.39 -14.21 -16.74
CA ILE A 51 -4.21 -13.13 -17.32
C ILE A 51 -5.69 -13.52 -17.31
N TYR A 52 -6.03 -14.74 -17.72
CA TYR A 52 -7.41 -15.20 -17.79
C TYR A 52 -8.10 -15.17 -16.41
N ASP A 53 -7.44 -15.73 -15.40
CA ASP A 53 -7.96 -15.80 -14.03
C ASP A 53 -8.12 -14.39 -13.45
N THR A 54 -7.12 -13.52 -13.68
CA THR A 54 -7.17 -12.14 -13.20
C THR A 54 -8.29 -11.35 -13.85
N VAL A 55 -8.44 -11.42 -15.17
CA VAL A 55 -9.51 -10.70 -15.88
C VAL A 55 -10.87 -11.22 -15.42
N SER A 56 -11.04 -12.53 -15.32
CA SER A 56 -12.28 -13.15 -14.83
C SER A 56 -12.61 -12.72 -13.40
N TYR A 57 -11.60 -12.61 -12.55
CA TYR A 57 -11.74 -12.17 -11.17
C TYR A 57 -12.09 -10.67 -11.04
N ILE A 58 -11.48 -9.79 -11.84
CA ILE A 58 -11.67 -8.33 -11.74
C ILE A 58 -12.91 -7.84 -12.51
N LEU A 59 -13.33 -8.54 -13.57
CA LEU A 59 -14.45 -8.12 -14.43
C LEU A 59 -15.74 -7.77 -13.65
N PRO A 60 -16.20 -8.57 -12.66
CA PRO A 60 -17.38 -8.21 -11.87
C PRO A 60 -17.22 -6.90 -11.09
N LEU A 61 -16.00 -6.59 -10.63
CA LEU A 61 -15.70 -5.34 -9.93
C LEU A 61 -15.80 -4.14 -10.88
N PHE A 62 -15.33 -4.26 -12.12
CA PHE A 62 -15.53 -3.21 -13.14
C PHE A 62 -17.00 -2.99 -13.45
N ILE A 63 -17.78 -4.06 -13.60
CA ILE A 63 -19.23 -3.97 -13.83
C ILE A 63 -19.91 -3.24 -12.66
N SER A 64 -19.61 -3.63 -11.42
CA SER A 64 -20.16 -2.97 -10.23
C SER A 64 -19.80 -1.48 -10.14
N THR A 65 -18.61 -1.11 -10.63
CA THR A 65 -18.11 0.27 -10.67
C THR A 65 -18.84 1.10 -11.73
N ILE A 66 -19.16 0.51 -12.88
CA ILE A 66 -20.00 1.14 -13.90
C ILE A 66 -21.41 1.38 -13.34
N ILE A 67 -22.00 0.38 -12.66
CA ILE A 67 -23.32 0.53 -12.02
C ILE A 67 -23.27 1.67 -10.99
N PHE A 68 -22.25 1.70 -10.13
CA PHE A 68 -22.04 2.80 -9.18
C PHE A 68 -21.99 4.17 -9.89
N ARG A 69 -21.25 4.28 -11.00
CA ARG A 69 -21.16 5.51 -11.79
C ARG A 69 -22.50 5.92 -12.41
N LEU A 70 -23.27 4.97 -12.93
CA LEU A 70 -24.61 5.24 -13.46
C LEU A 70 -25.53 5.78 -12.35
N CYS A 71 -25.46 5.20 -11.15
CA CYS A 71 -26.16 5.75 -9.98
C CYS A 71 -25.67 7.15 -9.61
N ALA A 72 -24.37 7.42 -9.75
CA ALA A 72 -23.72 8.70 -9.46
C ALA A 72 -24.00 9.81 -10.50
N TYR A 73 -24.37 9.49 -11.74
CA TYR A 73 -24.69 10.52 -12.74
C TYR A 73 -26.17 10.59 -13.10
N SER A 74 -26.98 9.62 -12.66
CA SER A 74 -28.42 9.65 -12.89
C SER A 74 -29.07 10.83 -12.17
N ARG A 75 -29.80 11.66 -12.94
CA ARG A 75 -30.64 12.77 -12.44
C ARG A 75 -31.87 12.28 -11.67
N HIS A 76 -32.29 11.03 -11.91
CA HIS A 76 -33.48 10.44 -11.28
C HIS A 76 -33.20 9.91 -9.87
N VAL A 77 -31.92 9.79 -9.48
CA VAL A 77 -31.52 9.25 -8.18
C VAL A 77 -31.34 10.38 -7.18
N SER A 78 -32.14 10.37 -6.11
CA SER A 78 -31.99 11.33 -5.01
C SER A 78 -30.66 11.17 -4.27
N HIS A 79 -30.20 12.22 -3.56
CA HIS A 79 -28.97 12.16 -2.77
C HIS A 79 -28.95 11.02 -1.74
N ARG A 80 -30.06 10.80 -1.02
CA ARG A 80 -30.16 9.72 -0.04
C ARG A 80 -30.10 8.35 -0.71
N THR A 81 -30.85 8.18 -1.80
CA THR A 81 -30.87 6.93 -2.58
C THR A 81 -29.49 6.59 -3.13
N PHE A 82 -28.74 7.59 -3.60
CA PHE A 82 -27.36 7.38 -4.07
C PHE A 82 -26.46 6.77 -3.00
N HIS A 83 -26.48 7.32 -1.79
CA HIS A 83 -25.63 6.80 -0.71
C HIS A 83 -26.02 5.38 -0.30
N ILE A 84 -27.32 5.06 -0.30
CA ILE A 84 -27.82 3.71 -0.05
C ILE A 84 -27.35 2.76 -1.16
N LEU A 85 -27.47 3.14 -2.43
CA LEU A 85 -26.99 2.33 -3.56
C LEU A 85 -25.47 2.13 -3.51
N SER A 86 -24.71 3.20 -3.20
CA SER A 86 -23.26 3.13 -2.99
C SER A 86 -22.89 2.10 -1.93
N MET A 87 -23.58 2.14 -0.78
CA MET A 87 -23.40 1.22 0.32
C MET A 87 -23.74 -0.22 -0.08
N LEU A 88 -24.89 -0.45 -0.70
CA LEU A 88 -25.34 -1.80 -1.09
C LEU A 88 -24.42 -2.44 -2.13
N ILE A 89 -23.98 -1.68 -3.14
CA ILE A 89 -23.03 -2.17 -4.16
C ILE A 89 -21.70 -2.53 -3.50
N GLY A 90 -21.19 -1.69 -2.58
CA GLY A 90 -19.95 -1.97 -1.87
C GLY A 90 -20.03 -3.18 -0.94
N ILE A 91 -21.12 -3.33 -0.19
CA ILE A 91 -21.36 -4.51 0.66
C ILE A 91 -21.41 -5.78 -0.20
N CYS A 92 -22.08 -5.74 -1.36
CA CYS A 92 -22.11 -6.87 -2.30
C CYS A 92 -20.70 -7.25 -2.79
N ASN A 93 -19.87 -6.25 -3.12
CA ASN A 93 -18.48 -6.48 -3.52
C ASN A 93 -17.65 -7.09 -2.37
N ILE A 94 -17.74 -6.54 -1.16
CA ILE A 94 -17.03 -7.09 0.01
C ILE A 94 -17.48 -8.52 0.26
N TYR A 95 -18.78 -8.81 0.25
CA TYR A 95 -19.29 -10.15 0.42
C TYR A 95 -18.78 -11.13 -0.64
N ARG A 96 -18.66 -10.70 -1.90
CA ARG A 96 -18.17 -11.56 -2.99
C ARG A 96 -16.68 -11.90 -2.87
N TYR A 97 -15.85 -10.94 -2.50
CA TYR A 97 -14.39 -11.07 -2.57
C TYR A 97 -13.72 -11.38 -1.23
N VAL A 98 -14.26 -10.82 -0.15
CA VAL A 98 -13.69 -10.85 1.22
C VAL A 98 -14.81 -10.92 2.27
N ALA A 99 -15.68 -11.92 2.17
CA ALA A 99 -16.79 -12.13 3.10
C ALA A 99 -16.32 -12.21 4.57
N GLU A 100 -15.11 -12.71 4.78
CA GLU A 100 -14.48 -12.95 6.08
C GLU A 100 -14.35 -11.66 6.90
N CYS A 101 -14.20 -10.49 6.25
CA CYS A 101 -14.03 -9.21 6.94
C CYS A 101 -15.32 -8.39 7.06
N LEU A 102 -16.43 -8.82 6.43
CA LEU A 102 -17.64 -7.99 6.34
C LEU A 102 -18.18 -7.57 7.71
N TYR A 103 -18.30 -8.52 8.65
CA TYR A 103 -18.78 -8.23 10.00
C TYR A 103 -17.85 -7.29 10.76
N THR A 104 -16.54 -7.51 10.66
CA THR A 104 -15.53 -6.63 11.26
C THR A 104 -15.65 -5.20 10.75
N LEU A 105 -15.82 -5.02 9.43
CA LEU A 105 -15.98 -3.70 8.81
C LEU A 105 -17.27 -3.01 9.26
N LEU A 106 -18.38 -3.75 9.36
CA LEU A 106 -19.64 -3.21 9.88
C LEU A 106 -19.50 -2.77 11.34
N ILE A 107 -18.85 -3.57 12.19
CA ILE A 107 -18.58 -3.22 13.59
C ILE A 107 -17.68 -1.99 13.69
N LEU A 108 -16.59 -1.94 12.91
CA LEU A 108 -15.71 -0.77 12.88
C LEU A 108 -16.51 0.48 12.51
N CYS A 109 -17.33 0.39 11.46
CA CYS A 109 -18.13 1.49 10.95
C CYS A 109 -19.19 1.98 11.95
N THR A 110 -19.86 1.08 12.69
CA THR A 110 -20.84 1.47 13.70
C THR A 110 -20.18 2.11 14.91
N ILE A 111 -19.11 1.50 15.44
CA ILE A 111 -18.34 2.07 16.56
C ILE A 111 -17.79 3.44 16.18
N SER A 112 -17.15 3.57 15.01
CA SER A 112 -16.60 4.84 14.57
C SER A 112 -17.68 5.90 14.37
N TYR A 113 -18.86 5.56 13.85
CA TYR A 113 -19.97 6.51 13.75
C TYR A 113 -20.44 6.99 15.13
N ILE A 114 -20.57 6.08 16.10
CA ILE A 114 -20.93 6.43 17.48
C ILE A 114 -19.86 7.37 18.06
N THR A 115 -18.57 7.09 17.85
CA THR A 115 -17.48 7.95 18.36
C THR A 115 -17.52 9.38 17.84
N LEU A 116 -18.07 9.62 16.64
CA LEU A 116 -18.23 10.97 16.08
C LEU A 116 -19.24 11.82 16.86
N HIS A 117 -20.23 11.20 17.49
CA HIS A 117 -21.26 11.88 18.29
C HIS A 117 -20.85 12.09 19.75
N ILE A 118 -19.75 11.49 20.19
CA ILE A 118 -19.26 11.66 21.56
C ILE A 118 -18.65 13.07 21.70
N PRO A 119 -19.07 13.88 22.69
CA PRO A 119 -18.52 15.21 22.88
C PRO A 119 -17.00 15.19 23.09
N LYS A 120 -16.30 16.18 22.51
CA LYS A 120 -14.83 16.34 22.60
C LYS A 120 -14.28 16.34 24.04
N LYS A 121 -15.13 16.67 25.03
CA LYS A 121 -14.80 16.60 26.45
C LYS A 121 -14.38 15.18 26.88
N TYR A 122 -15.02 14.16 26.30
CA TYR A 122 -14.80 12.76 26.65
C TYR A 122 -13.88 12.05 25.64
N CYS A 123 -13.89 12.47 24.37
CA CYS A 123 -13.05 11.90 23.32
C CYS A 123 -12.03 12.95 22.82
N LYS A 124 -10.80 12.91 23.35
CA LYS A 124 -9.67 13.68 22.79
C LYS A 124 -9.27 13.10 21.43
N TYR A 125 -8.47 13.84 20.64
CA TYR A 125 -7.98 13.40 19.32
C TYR A 125 -7.37 11.99 19.31
N MET A 126 -6.77 11.53 20.42
CA MET A 126 -6.24 10.16 20.54
C MET A 126 -7.34 9.09 20.53
N GLY A 127 -8.52 9.38 21.08
CA GLY A 127 -9.66 8.46 21.12
C GLY A 127 -10.25 8.14 19.74
N ILE A 128 -9.99 9.00 18.74
CA ILE A 128 -10.41 8.79 17.35
C ILE A 128 -9.68 7.61 16.71
N PHE A 129 -8.41 7.37 17.08
CA PHE A 129 -7.59 6.30 16.52
C PHE A 129 -7.84 4.94 17.18
N LEU A 130 -8.38 4.95 18.41
CA LEU A 130 -8.54 3.73 19.22
C LEU A 130 -9.46 2.68 18.58
N PRO A 131 -10.66 3.01 18.04
CA PRO A 131 -11.51 2.00 17.40
C PRO A 131 -10.82 1.30 16.23
N SER A 132 -10.15 2.06 15.37
CA SER A 132 -9.43 1.51 14.23
C SER A 132 -8.26 0.62 14.67
N LEU A 133 -7.46 1.08 15.63
CA LEU A 133 -6.31 0.33 16.14
C LEU A 133 -6.76 -0.97 16.85
N PHE A 134 -7.83 -0.89 17.64
CA PHE A 134 -8.40 -2.04 18.32
C PHE A 134 -8.87 -3.09 17.33
N ILE A 135 -9.59 -2.71 16.28
CA ILE A 135 -10.05 -3.63 15.23
C ILE A 135 -8.89 -4.27 14.48
N ILE A 136 -7.86 -3.48 14.11
CA ILE A 136 -6.66 -4.02 13.44
C ILE A 136 -5.96 -5.05 14.33
N THR A 137 -5.79 -4.73 15.61
CA THR A 137 -5.17 -5.62 16.60
C THR A 137 -6.00 -6.89 16.82
N TYR A 138 -7.32 -6.74 16.93
CA TYR A 138 -8.25 -7.87 17.04
C TYR A 138 -8.15 -8.81 15.84
N CYS A 139 -8.10 -8.27 14.61
CA CYS A 139 -7.92 -9.07 13.40
C CYS A 139 -6.58 -9.79 13.37
N GLU A 140 -5.48 -9.14 13.79
CA GLU A 140 -4.14 -9.74 13.83
C GLU A 140 -4.09 -10.98 14.74
N PHE A 141 -4.74 -10.93 15.91
CA PHE A 141 -4.71 -12.03 16.87
C PHE A 141 -5.77 -13.11 16.63
N THR A 142 -6.90 -12.76 16.01
CA THR A 142 -8.04 -13.68 15.86
C THR A 142 -8.04 -14.41 14.53
N MET A 143 -7.58 -13.77 13.45
CA MET A 143 -7.66 -14.33 12.10
C MET A 143 -6.36 -15.07 11.74
N SER A 144 -6.46 -16.10 10.90
CA SER A 144 -5.27 -16.77 10.37
C SER A 144 -4.45 -15.79 9.52
N SER A 145 -3.12 -15.94 9.53
CA SER A 145 -2.21 -15.02 8.82
C SER A 145 -2.56 -14.88 7.33
N ILE A 146 -2.96 -15.96 6.67
CA ILE A 146 -3.35 -15.97 5.25
C ILE A 146 -4.59 -15.09 5.02
N VAL A 147 -5.63 -15.26 5.84
CA VAL A 147 -6.87 -14.49 5.72
C VAL A 147 -6.62 -13.03 6.09
N TRP A 148 -5.88 -12.76 7.16
CA TRP A 148 -5.54 -11.40 7.57
C TRP A 148 -4.76 -10.67 6.47
N HIS A 149 -3.74 -11.29 5.89
CA HIS A 149 -2.94 -10.70 4.81
C HIS A 149 -3.80 -10.36 3.59
N LYS A 150 -4.78 -11.20 3.24
CA LYS A 150 -5.75 -10.96 2.15
C LYS A 150 -6.63 -9.73 2.41
N ILE A 151 -7.15 -9.55 3.62
CA ILE A 151 -8.14 -8.49 3.94
C ILE A 151 -7.51 -7.21 4.52
N ARG A 152 -6.23 -7.22 4.89
CA ARG A 152 -5.55 -6.14 5.62
C ARG A 152 -5.73 -4.77 4.97
N SER A 153 -5.55 -4.68 3.65
CA SER A 153 -5.67 -3.42 2.92
C SER A 153 -7.10 -2.83 2.97
N VAL A 154 -8.12 -3.68 2.97
CA VAL A 154 -9.53 -3.31 3.06
C VAL A 154 -9.82 -2.67 4.43
N VAL A 155 -9.36 -3.33 5.51
CA VAL A 155 -9.51 -2.83 6.88
C VAL A 155 -8.72 -1.53 7.07
N MET A 156 -7.50 -1.46 6.54
CA MET A 156 -6.65 -0.26 6.60
C MET A 156 -7.30 0.94 5.90
N THR A 157 -7.81 0.75 4.68
CA THR A 157 -8.50 1.84 3.95
C THR A 157 -9.74 2.31 4.71
N MET A 158 -10.50 1.39 5.31
CA MET A 158 -11.64 1.75 6.14
C MET A 158 -11.20 2.56 7.39
N ALA A 159 -10.16 2.13 8.10
CA ALA A 159 -9.58 2.86 9.22
C ALA A 159 -9.17 4.28 8.82
N MET A 160 -8.43 4.44 7.71
CA MET A 160 -8.03 5.74 7.20
C MET A 160 -9.24 6.65 6.92
N LYS A 161 -10.30 6.12 6.31
CA LYS A 161 -11.56 6.85 6.06
C LYS A 161 -12.24 7.30 7.36
N THR A 162 -12.32 6.42 8.36
CA THR A 162 -12.93 6.75 9.66
C THR A 162 -12.20 7.92 10.34
N ILE A 163 -10.87 7.83 10.43
CA ILE A 163 -10.03 8.83 11.06
C ILE A 163 -10.09 10.15 10.30
N SER A 164 -10.09 10.12 8.96
CA SER A 164 -10.22 11.33 8.13
C SER A 164 -11.50 12.09 8.44
N ILE A 165 -12.65 11.40 8.44
CA ILE A 165 -13.94 12.05 8.75
C ILE A 165 -13.91 12.62 10.15
N ALA A 166 -13.43 11.86 11.12
CA ALA A 166 -13.41 12.28 12.51
C ALA A 166 -12.56 13.54 12.72
N ILE A 167 -11.40 13.65 12.08
CA ILE A 167 -10.55 14.83 12.17
C ILE A 167 -11.17 16.01 11.39
N ASP A 168 -11.56 15.80 10.12
CA ASP A 168 -12.06 16.87 9.25
C ASP A 168 -13.37 17.49 9.76
N ARG A 169 -14.22 16.68 10.40
CA ARG A 169 -15.51 17.14 10.95
C ARG A 169 -15.46 17.52 12.42
N SER A 170 -14.33 17.26 13.09
CA SER A 170 -14.17 17.65 14.49
C SER A 170 -14.38 19.15 14.68
N ASP A 171 -13.88 20.01 13.79
CA ASP A 171 -13.89 21.47 14.00
C ASP A 171 -15.14 22.17 13.45
N THR A 172 -15.90 21.53 12.55
CA THR A 172 -17.05 22.16 11.88
C THR A 172 -18.39 21.83 12.53
N ASN A 173 -18.48 20.86 13.45
CA ASN A 173 -19.72 20.32 14.04
C ASN A 173 -20.80 19.87 13.02
N ASP A 174 -20.50 19.92 11.72
CA ASP A 174 -21.35 19.47 10.63
C ASP A 174 -21.07 17.99 10.34
N LEU A 175 -21.74 17.13 11.11
CA LEU A 175 -21.59 15.69 11.04
C LEU A 175 -22.35 15.10 9.84
N PRO A 176 -21.76 14.14 9.11
CA PRO A 176 -22.46 13.49 8.02
C PRO A 176 -23.65 12.67 8.53
N ASN A 177 -24.76 12.74 7.79
CA ASN A 177 -25.87 11.81 7.95
C ASN A 177 -25.36 10.36 7.82
N ILE A 178 -25.92 9.43 8.59
CA ILE A 178 -25.59 8.00 8.56
C ILE A 178 -25.57 7.43 7.14
N PHE A 179 -26.50 7.81 6.26
CA PHE A 179 -26.48 7.32 4.88
C PHE A 179 -25.23 7.78 4.12
N ALA A 180 -24.87 9.06 4.18
CA ALA A 180 -23.69 9.59 3.52
C ALA A 180 -22.40 8.99 4.09
N TYR A 181 -22.38 8.78 5.41
CA TYR A 181 -21.29 8.10 6.10
C TYR A 181 -21.13 6.66 5.60
N MET A 182 -22.17 5.84 5.71
CA MET A 182 -22.15 4.43 5.27
C MET A 182 -21.84 4.32 3.77
N GLY A 183 -22.40 5.19 2.93
CA GLY A 183 -22.13 5.23 1.50
C GLY A 183 -20.67 5.52 1.15
N TYR A 184 -20.00 6.38 1.93
CA TYR A 184 -18.57 6.66 1.78
C TYR A 184 -17.68 5.51 2.27
N MET A 185 -18.00 4.97 3.45
CA MET A 185 -17.27 3.86 4.07
C MET A 185 -17.26 2.65 3.14
N PHE A 186 -18.44 2.27 2.65
CA PHE A 186 -18.66 1.18 1.71
C PHE A 186 -18.71 1.63 0.25
N CYS A 187 -18.03 2.72 -0.11
CA CYS A 187 -17.98 3.14 -1.51
C CYS A 187 -17.37 2.03 -2.38
N SER A 188 -18.17 1.49 -3.31
CA SER A 188 -17.80 0.37 -4.21
C SER A 188 -16.40 0.52 -4.82
N VAL A 189 -16.08 1.72 -5.29
CA VAL A 189 -14.82 2.04 -5.98
C VAL A 189 -13.59 1.93 -5.08
N THR A 190 -13.75 2.22 -3.78
CA THR A 190 -12.64 2.38 -2.82
C THR A 190 -12.68 1.38 -1.67
N CYS A 191 -13.63 0.45 -1.66
CA CYS A 191 -13.79 -0.50 -0.57
C CYS A 191 -12.81 -1.68 -0.64
N LEU A 192 -12.40 -2.14 -1.84
CA LEU A 192 -11.49 -3.27 -2.02
C LEU A 192 -10.08 -2.83 -2.40
N PHE A 193 -9.80 -2.73 -3.70
CA PHE A 193 -8.48 -2.36 -4.23
C PHE A 193 -8.26 -0.85 -4.33
N GLY A 194 -9.33 -0.05 -4.25
CA GLY A 194 -9.23 1.39 -4.41
C GLY A 194 -8.51 2.07 -3.24
N PRO A 195 -7.87 3.22 -3.47
CA PRO A 195 -7.14 3.91 -2.43
C PRO A 195 -8.07 4.67 -1.48
N TRP A 196 -7.50 5.19 -0.40
CA TRP A 196 -8.16 6.22 0.38
C TRP A 196 -8.45 7.47 -0.48
N ILE A 197 -9.66 8.02 -0.33
CA ILE A 197 -10.08 9.32 -0.87
C ILE A 197 -10.74 10.11 0.26
N SER A 198 -10.71 11.45 0.19
CA SER A 198 -11.37 12.27 1.21
C SER A 198 -12.90 12.15 1.11
N PHE A 199 -13.59 12.42 2.22
CA PHE A 199 -15.07 12.47 2.22
C PHE A 199 -15.59 13.57 1.28
N LYS A 200 -14.86 14.69 1.19
CA LYS A 200 -15.19 15.78 0.27
C LYS A 200 -15.16 15.31 -1.19
N ASP A 201 -14.14 14.56 -1.58
CA ASP A 201 -14.02 14.04 -2.95
C ASP A 201 -15.13 13.04 -3.27
N TYR A 202 -15.48 12.16 -2.32
CA TYR A 202 -16.62 11.25 -2.46
C TYR A 202 -17.94 11.99 -2.70
N ILE A 203 -18.22 13.04 -1.92
CA ILE A 203 -19.45 13.83 -2.08
C ILE A 203 -19.43 14.61 -3.40
N SER A 204 -18.26 15.12 -3.81
CA SER A 204 -18.11 15.93 -5.03
C SER A 204 -18.56 15.23 -6.31
N ILE A 205 -18.51 13.89 -6.35
CA ILE A 205 -18.91 13.09 -7.51
C ILE A 205 -20.35 13.36 -7.97
N ARG A 206 -21.22 13.80 -7.05
CA ARG A 206 -22.63 14.13 -7.37
C ARG A 206 -22.85 15.54 -7.84
N TYR A 207 -21.96 16.46 -7.52
CA TYR A 207 -22.16 17.89 -7.75
C TYR A 207 -21.34 18.39 -8.95
N THR A 208 -20.18 17.80 -9.19
CA THR A 208 -19.22 18.32 -10.16
C THR A 208 -18.68 17.21 -11.03
N THR A 209 -18.87 17.34 -12.34
CA THR A 209 -18.25 16.45 -13.33
C THR A 209 -16.88 17.01 -13.70
N HIS A 210 -15.85 16.63 -12.95
CA HIS A 210 -14.46 17.05 -13.20
C HIS A 210 -13.66 16.02 -14.03
N GLN A 211 -14.33 15.10 -14.74
CA GLN A 211 -13.63 14.08 -15.52
C GLN A 211 -13.15 14.61 -16.87
N ASP A 212 -11.89 14.30 -17.19
CA ASP A 212 -11.30 14.58 -18.48
C ASP A 212 -12.03 13.83 -19.61
N LYS A 213 -12.12 14.43 -20.80
CA LYS A 213 -12.73 13.79 -21.98
C LYS A 213 -12.04 12.47 -22.37
N TRP A 214 -10.75 12.32 -22.04
CA TRP A 214 -9.92 11.16 -22.35
C TRP A 214 -9.94 10.07 -21.27
N TRP A 215 -10.88 10.12 -20.31
CA TRP A 215 -10.93 9.18 -19.19
C TRP A 215 -11.00 7.70 -19.64
N ILE A 216 -11.69 7.39 -20.74
CA ILE A 216 -11.78 6.01 -21.28
C ILE A 216 -10.40 5.54 -21.71
N LEU A 217 -9.68 6.37 -22.46
CA LEU A 217 -8.35 6.04 -22.95
C LEU A 217 -7.37 5.83 -21.78
N TYR A 218 -7.40 6.70 -20.78
CA TYR A 218 -6.59 6.54 -19.57
C TYR A 218 -6.97 5.28 -18.78
N THR A 219 -8.26 4.92 -18.72
CA THR A 219 -8.71 3.67 -18.08
C THR A 219 -8.16 2.45 -18.82
N ILE A 220 -8.26 2.42 -20.15
CA ILE A 220 -7.70 1.34 -20.96
C ILE A 220 -6.18 1.25 -20.78
N GLN A 221 -5.49 2.38 -20.80
CA GLN A 221 -4.05 2.46 -20.57
C GLN A 221 -3.65 1.91 -19.20
N HIS A 222 -4.37 2.27 -18.14
CA HIS A 222 -4.13 1.75 -16.79
C HIS A 222 -4.40 0.25 -16.68
N VAL A 223 -5.48 -0.26 -17.27
CA VAL A 223 -5.74 -1.71 -17.31
C VAL A 223 -4.62 -2.44 -18.06
N PHE A 224 -4.21 -1.95 -19.23
CA PHE A 224 -3.10 -2.53 -19.99
C PHE A 224 -1.80 -2.57 -19.18
N LEU A 225 -1.41 -1.45 -18.58
CA LEU A 225 -0.22 -1.37 -17.73
C LEU A 225 -0.33 -2.33 -16.52
N SER A 226 -1.51 -2.44 -15.92
CA SER A 226 -1.72 -3.37 -14.81
C SER A 226 -1.43 -4.82 -15.20
N LEU A 227 -1.93 -5.27 -16.36
CA LEU A 227 -1.70 -6.62 -16.87
C LEU A 227 -0.23 -6.85 -17.25
N LEU A 228 0.44 -5.82 -17.80
CA LEU A 228 1.88 -5.87 -18.05
C LEU A 228 2.65 -6.10 -16.74
N PHE A 229 2.37 -5.32 -15.70
CA PHE A 229 3.03 -5.48 -14.40
C PHE A 229 2.74 -6.83 -13.74
N LEU A 230 1.51 -7.34 -13.86
CA LEU A 230 1.17 -8.67 -13.39
C LEU A 230 1.97 -9.76 -14.12
N SER A 231 2.10 -9.65 -15.45
CA SER A 231 2.89 -10.60 -16.24
C SER A 231 4.35 -10.60 -15.81
N ILE A 232 4.91 -9.43 -15.48
CA ILE A 232 6.29 -9.33 -14.99
C ILE A 232 6.41 -9.94 -13.60
N SER A 233 5.47 -9.64 -12.72
CA SER A 233 5.44 -10.14 -11.34
C SER A 233 5.44 -11.67 -11.27
N ASN A 234 4.56 -12.31 -12.02
CA ASN A 234 4.26 -13.73 -11.86
C ASN A 234 5.02 -14.62 -12.84
N CYS A 235 5.37 -14.11 -14.02
CA CYS A 235 5.93 -14.93 -15.10
C CYS A 235 7.34 -14.46 -15.49
N TRP A 236 7.48 -13.23 -15.98
CA TRP A 236 8.76 -12.82 -16.58
C TRP A 236 9.91 -12.73 -15.57
N ALA A 237 9.66 -12.27 -14.34
CA ALA A 237 10.72 -12.17 -13.34
C ALA A 237 11.31 -13.56 -13.00
N GLN A 238 10.45 -14.56 -12.84
CA GLN A 238 10.85 -15.95 -12.57
C GLN A 238 11.55 -16.59 -13.76
N TRP A 239 11.01 -16.37 -14.96
CA TRP A 239 11.59 -16.91 -16.20
C TRP A 239 12.95 -16.29 -16.56
N MET A 240 13.12 -14.98 -16.36
CA MET A 240 14.38 -14.28 -16.63
C MET A 240 15.47 -14.63 -15.62
N ILE A 241 15.09 -14.85 -14.35
CA ILE A 241 16.00 -15.09 -13.24
C ILE A 241 15.74 -16.49 -12.65
N ALA A 242 16.51 -17.46 -13.13
CA ALA A 242 16.43 -18.86 -12.72
C ALA A 242 16.77 -19.05 -11.24
N GLU A 243 16.21 -20.09 -10.62
CA GLU A 243 16.40 -20.41 -9.20
C GLU A 243 17.85 -20.76 -8.83
N THR A 244 18.62 -21.25 -9.81
CA THR A 244 20.05 -21.54 -9.68
C THR A 244 20.96 -20.30 -9.68
N SER A 245 20.36 -19.10 -9.81
CA SER A 245 21.11 -17.85 -9.83
C SER A 245 21.72 -17.49 -8.46
N TRP A 246 22.66 -16.55 -8.48
CA TRP A 246 23.29 -16.05 -7.26
C TRP A 246 22.28 -15.43 -6.28
N LYS A 247 22.50 -15.62 -4.98
CA LYS A 247 21.61 -15.20 -3.88
C LYS A 247 21.09 -13.76 -3.99
N TRP A 248 21.94 -12.81 -4.39
CA TRP A 248 21.54 -11.40 -4.55
C TRP A 248 20.61 -11.17 -5.73
N LEU A 249 20.79 -11.94 -6.80
CA LEU A 249 19.95 -11.88 -7.99
C LEU A 249 18.58 -12.50 -7.71
N LEU A 250 18.52 -13.56 -6.88
CA LEU A 250 17.27 -14.10 -6.35
C LEU A 250 16.55 -13.08 -5.45
N ALA A 251 17.27 -12.43 -4.52
CA ALA A 251 16.69 -11.38 -3.68
C ALA A 251 16.17 -10.20 -4.53
N TYR A 252 16.88 -9.82 -5.59
CA TYR A 252 16.43 -8.80 -6.54
C TYR A 252 15.17 -9.25 -7.30
N ARG A 253 15.12 -10.50 -7.78
CA ARG A 253 13.95 -11.09 -8.44
C ARG A 253 12.72 -10.99 -7.55
N ASP A 254 12.83 -11.44 -6.31
CA ASP A 254 11.69 -11.48 -5.39
C ASP A 254 11.23 -10.05 -5.05
N ALA A 255 12.17 -9.12 -4.86
CA ALA A 255 11.88 -7.70 -4.68
C ALA A 255 11.25 -7.06 -5.93
N LEU A 256 11.65 -7.48 -7.14
CA LEU A 256 11.04 -7.05 -8.39
C LEU A 256 9.60 -7.55 -8.50
N SER A 257 9.35 -8.84 -8.28
CA SER A 257 7.99 -9.42 -8.30
C SER A 257 7.07 -8.73 -7.28
N PHE A 258 7.55 -8.47 -6.07
CA PHE A 258 6.80 -7.72 -5.07
C PHE A 258 6.41 -6.31 -5.55
N ARG A 259 7.34 -5.55 -6.13
CA ARG A 259 7.05 -4.20 -6.65
C ARG A 259 6.09 -4.22 -7.83
N MET A 260 6.27 -5.17 -8.75
CA MET A 260 5.42 -5.30 -9.93
C MET A 260 3.98 -5.69 -9.56
N SER A 261 3.79 -6.59 -8.57
CA SER A 261 2.44 -6.88 -8.05
C SER A 261 1.78 -5.65 -7.39
N HIS A 262 2.55 -4.84 -6.67
CA HIS A 262 2.05 -3.58 -6.11
C HIS A 262 1.64 -2.57 -7.20
N TYR A 263 2.42 -2.45 -8.28
CA TYR A 263 2.06 -1.62 -9.43
C TYR A 263 0.79 -2.12 -10.11
N PHE A 264 0.66 -3.44 -10.30
CA PHE A 264 -0.56 -4.06 -10.84
C PHE A 264 -1.81 -3.62 -10.04
N ILE A 265 -1.82 -3.84 -8.72
CA ILE A 265 -2.97 -3.48 -7.87
C ILE A 265 -3.22 -1.96 -7.90
N SER A 266 -2.16 -1.15 -7.87
CA SER A 266 -2.29 0.31 -7.92
C SER A 266 -2.90 0.81 -9.23
N TYR A 267 -2.56 0.22 -10.38
CA TYR A 267 -3.16 0.58 -11.66
C TYR A 267 -4.60 0.05 -11.81
N ILE A 268 -4.94 -1.11 -11.23
CA ILE A 268 -6.34 -1.54 -11.12
C ILE A 268 -7.14 -0.53 -10.30
N ALA A 269 -6.60 -0.08 -9.17
CA ALA A 269 -7.20 0.94 -8.33
C ALA A 269 -7.41 2.27 -9.08
N SER A 270 -6.42 2.69 -9.88
CA SER A 270 -6.53 3.85 -10.79
C SER A 270 -7.65 3.69 -11.81
N SER A 271 -7.76 2.51 -12.44
CA SER A 271 -8.81 2.19 -13.41
C SER A 271 -10.20 2.22 -12.77
N LEU A 272 -10.35 1.69 -11.55
CA LEU A 272 -11.62 1.73 -10.81
C LEU A 272 -12.03 3.16 -10.50
N LEU A 273 -11.10 4.03 -10.07
CA LEU A 273 -11.39 5.45 -9.81
C LEU A 273 -11.89 6.17 -11.07
N LEU A 274 -11.19 6.03 -12.19
CA LEU A 274 -11.60 6.65 -13.46
C LEU A 274 -12.95 6.11 -13.94
N LEU A 275 -13.12 4.79 -13.91
CA LEU A 275 -14.36 4.14 -14.30
C LEU A 275 -15.53 4.55 -13.40
N GLY A 276 -15.26 4.75 -12.11
CA GLY A 276 -16.23 5.14 -11.09
C GLY A 276 -16.69 6.60 -11.16
N GLY A 277 -16.02 7.45 -11.93
CA GLY A 277 -16.41 8.85 -12.11
C GLY A 277 -15.46 9.88 -11.48
N PHE A 278 -14.36 9.46 -10.86
CA PHE A 278 -13.42 10.37 -10.18
C PHE A 278 -12.47 11.06 -11.18
N PRO A 279 -11.94 12.27 -10.83
CA PRO A 279 -10.99 13.00 -11.65
C PRO A 279 -9.64 12.28 -11.77
N SER A 280 -8.93 12.53 -12.87
CA SER A 280 -7.60 11.96 -13.17
C SER A 280 -6.52 12.33 -12.16
N THR A 281 -6.67 13.45 -11.47
CA THR A 281 -5.76 13.88 -10.39
C THR A 281 -5.79 12.92 -9.21
N LEU A 282 -6.96 12.32 -8.91
CA LEU A 282 -7.13 11.34 -7.84
C LEU A 282 -6.79 9.92 -8.31
N SER A 283 -6.86 9.63 -9.62
CA SER A 283 -6.55 8.29 -10.13
C SER A 283 -5.07 7.94 -10.05
N THR A 284 -4.17 8.90 -9.83
CA THR A 284 -2.72 8.62 -9.75
C THR A 284 -2.35 8.06 -8.37
N VAL A 285 -2.38 6.72 -8.23
CA VAL A 285 -2.05 6.02 -6.97
C VAL A 285 -0.55 5.83 -6.77
N VAL A 286 0.17 5.52 -7.85
CA VAL A 286 1.61 5.19 -7.85
C VAL A 286 2.33 5.86 -9.01
N LYS A 287 3.64 6.06 -8.90
CA LYS A 287 4.52 6.52 -10.02
C LYS A 287 5.74 5.60 -10.17
N PRO A 288 5.66 4.49 -10.92
CA PRO A 288 6.71 3.47 -11.00
C PRO A 288 8.07 4.03 -11.41
N LEU A 289 8.15 4.84 -12.47
CA LEU A 289 9.41 5.42 -12.93
C LEU A 289 10.15 6.24 -11.86
N LYS A 290 9.42 6.90 -10.95
CA LYS A 290 10.01 7.69 -9.86
C LYS A 290 10.42 6.83 -8.65
N ILE A 291 9.98 5.58 -8.61
CA ILE A 291 10.35 4.59 -7.60
C ILE A 291 11.57 3.81 -8.08
N GLU A 292 11.57 3.40 -9.36
CA GLU A 292 12.64 2.64 -10.00
C GLU A 292 13.90 3.49 -10.24
N LEU A 293 13.72 4.75 -10.64
CA LEU A 293 14.79 5.72 -10.84
C LEU A 293 14.57 6.93 -9.92
N PRO A 294 14.75 6.75 -8.60
CA PRO A 294 14.41 7.78 -7.64
C PRO A 294 15.50 8.84 -7.56
N HIS A 295 15.07 10.10 -7.57
CA HIS A 295 15.96 11.20 -7.22
C HIS A 295 16.39 11.11 -5.74
N SER A 296 15.48 10.75 -4.83
CA SER A 296 15.71 10.64 -3.37
C SER A 296 14.75 9.64 -2.73
N LEU A 297 15.04 9.13 -1.53
CA LEU A 297 14.15 8.23 -0.78
C LEU A 297 12.83 8.90 -0.42
N VAL A 298 12.85 10.22 -0.19
CA VAL A 298 11.62 11.01 0.01
C VAL A 298 10.68 10.85 -1.19
N HIS A 299 11.20 10.87 -2.43
CA HIS A 299 10.38 10.64 -3.61
C HIS A 299 9.84 9.22 -3.70
N VAL A 300 10.63 8.21 -3.31
CA VAL A 300 10.18 6.80 -3.25
C VAL A 300 8.97 6.69 -2.35
N VAL A 301 9.06 7.16 -1.10
CA VAL A 301 7.98 7.06 -0.11
C VAL A 301 6.71 7.78 -0.57
N ILE A 302 6.85 8.96 -1.20
CA ILE A 302 5.70 9.70 -1.76
C ILE A 302 5.06 8.92 -2.91
N CYS A 303 5.88 8.41 -3.84
CA CYS A 303 5.39 7.83 -5.09
C CYS A 303 4.93 6.39 -4.95
N TRP A 304 5.35 5.68 -3.89
CA TRP A 304 4.97 4.29 -3.61
C TRP A 304 3.47 4.14 -3.40
N ASN A 305 2.85 5.02 -2.60
CA ASN A 305 1.41 5.07 -2.38
C ASN A 305 1.02 6.52 -2.08
N ILE A 306 0.67 7.26 -3.13
CA ILE A 306 0.41 8.70 -3.05
C ILE A 306 -0.77 9.01 -2.12
N PRO A 307 -1.92 8.29 -2.19
CA PRO A 307 -3.05 8.52 -1.29
C PRO A 307 -2.71 8.27 0.18
N MET A 308 -2.01 7.17 0.50
CA MET A 308 -1.54 6.89 1.87
C MET A 308 -0.57 7.95 2.35
N HIS A 309 0.39 8.37 1.51
CA HIS A 309 1.32 9.44 1.86
C HIS A 309 0.59 10.75 2.16
N PHE A 310 -0.38 11.13 1.33
CA PHE A 310 -1.16 12.35 1.53
C PHE A 310 -1.98 12.30 2.83
N TRP A 311 -2.58 11.14 3.12
CA TRP A 311 -3.30 10.88 4.37
C TRP A 311 -2.37 11.03 5.59
N LEU A 312 -1.25 10.30 5.59
CA LEU A 312 -0.23 10.36 6.66
C LEU A 312 0.28 11.78 6.88
N LYS A 313 0.57 12.50 5.79
CA LYS A 313 1.04 13.88 5.85
C LYS A 313 0.01 14.82 6.47
N THR A 314 -1.26 14.64 6.12
CA THR A 314 -2.36 15.53 6.52
C THR A 314 -2.80 15.27 7.95
N TYR A 315 -3.03 14.01 8.32
CA TYR A 315 -3.65 13.64 9.58
C TYR A 315 -2.65 13.29 10.68
N ILE A 316 -1.41 12.91 10.33
CA ILE A 316 -0.38 12.51 11.32
C ILE A 316 0.77 13.51 11.36
N PHE A 317 1.48 13.69 10.26
CA PHE A 317 2.71 14.47 10.22
C PHE A 317 2.50 15.95 10.58
N ARG A 318 1.59 16.65 9.88
CA ARG A 318 1.34 18.08 10.10
C ARG A 318 0.89 18.40 11.53
N PRO A 319 -0.08 17.68 12.12
CA PRO A 319 -0.42 17.87 13.53
C PRO A 319 0.76 17.56 14.47
N SER A 320 1.52 16.48 14.19
CA SER A 320 2.64 16.07 15.05
C SER A 320 3.80 17.06 15.06
N ILE A 321 4.04 17.80 13.97
CA ILE A 321 5.10 18.83 13.92
C ILE A 321 4.92 19.86 15.03
N LYS A 322 3.67 20.27 15.30
CA LYS A 322 3.36 21.30 16.29
C LYS A 322 3.79 20.90 17.72
N TYR A 323 3.73 19.61 18.03
CA TYR A 323 3.95 19.10 19.38
C TYR A 323 5.31 18.39 19.58
N LEU A 324 5.84 17.74 18.54
CA LEU A 324 7.01 16.85 18.64
C LEU A 324 8.21 17.31 17.77
N GLY A 325 8.06 18.42 17.04
CA GLY A 325 9.07 18.88 16.09
C GLY A 325 9.21 17.99 14.85
N LYS A 326 10.18 18.28 13.98
CA LYS A 326 10.32 17.60 12.68
C LYS A 326 10.67 16.12 12.81
N PHE A 327 11.64 15.78 13.67
CA PHE A 327 12.09 14.39 13.86
C PHE A 327 10.98 13.54 14.48
N GLY A 328 10.41 13.99 15.61
CA GLY A 328 9.30 13.29 16.26
C GLY A 328 8.07 13.13 15.35
N ALA A 329 7.78 14.12 14.50
CA ALA A 329 6.71 14.00 13.51
C ALA A 329 6.98 12.91 12.45
N VAL A 330 8.23 12.75 12.00
CA VAL A 330 8.61 11.63 11.10
C VAL A 330 8.44 10.30 11.83
N THR A 331 8.97 10.17 13.05
CA THR A 331 8.84 8.95 13.86
C THR A 331 7.38 8.56 14.07
N MET A 332 6.53 9.50 14.47
CA MET A 332 5.09 9.25 14.63
C MET A 332 4.41 8.86 13.31
N THR A 333 4.80 9.47 12.20
CA THR A 333 4.23 9.14 10.88
C THR A 333 4.51 7.69 10.50
N TYR A 334 5.76 7.23 10.65
CA TYR A 334 6.13 5.86 10.32
C TYR A 334 5.64 4.85 11.36
N LEU A 335 5.54 5.22 12.63
CA LEU A 335 4.92 4.39 13.66
C LEU A 335 3.43 4.16 13.36
N THR A 336 2.68 5.21 13.03
CA THR A 336 1.27 5.07 12.62
C THR A 336 1.15 4.25 11.33
N SER A 337 2.03 4.48 10.35
CA SER A 337 2.04 3.67 9.13
C SER A 337 2.27 2.18 9.44
N ALA A 338 3.23 1.85 10.30
CA ALA A 338 3.51 0.48 10.71
C ALA A 338 2.29 -0.16 11.39
N LEU A 339 1.68 0.52 12.37
CA LEU A 339 0.48 0.03 13.06
C LEU A 339 -0.71 -0.21 12.13
N LEU A 340 -0.89 0.63 11.11
CA LEU A 340 -1.95 0.45 10.10
C LEU A 340 -1.75 -0.80 9.24
N HIS A 341 -0.50 -1.23 9.05
CA HIS A 341 -0.17 -2.47 8.36
C HIS A 341 -0.22 -3.71 9.27
N GLY A 342 -0.63 -3.57 10.52
CA GLY A 342 -0.69 -4.66 11.50
C GLY A 342 0.55 -4.75 12.38
N LEU A 343 0.66 -5.84 13.15
CA LEU A 343 1.75 -6.06 14.11
C LEU A 343 2.84 -6.99 13.57
N ASN A 344 3.07 -6.97 12.25
CA ASN A 344 4.15 -7.72 11.64
C ASN A 344 5.51 -7.05 11.90
N PHE A 345 6.37 -7.73 12.66
CA PHE A 345 7.68 -7.20 13.04
C PHE A 345 8.58 -6.87 11.84
N GLN A 346 8.62 -7.73 10.82
CA GLN A 346 9.46 -7.52 9.63
C GLN A 346 9.03 -6.25 8.89
N LEU A 347 7.72 -6.09 8.65
CA LEU A 347 7.19 -4.92 7.97
C LEU A 347 7.36 -3.63 8.81
N ALA A 348 7.15 -3.72 10.12
CA ALA A 348 7.37 -2.60 11.03
C ALA A 348 8.85 -2.16 11.03
N ALA A 349 9.79 -3.09 11.09
CA ALA A 349 11.22 -2.81 11.01
C ALA A 349 11.60 -2.15 9.68
N VAL A 350 11.07 -2.64 8.55
CA VAL A 350 11.30 -2.03 7.23
C VAL A 350 10.75 -0.60 7.18
N LEU A 351 9.53 -0.36 7.66
CA LEU A 351 8.92 0.98 7.61
C LEU A 351 9.61 1.97 8.55
N LEU A 352 9.96 1.56 9.76
CA LEU A 352 10.65 2.41 10.73
C LEU A 352 12.08 2.74 10.27
N SER A 353 12.81 1.74 9.75
CA SER A 353 14.15 1.96 9.18
C SER A 353 14.09 2.87 7.94
N LEU A 354 13.12 2.68 7.05
CA LEU A 354 12.87 3.57 5.92
C LEU A 354 12.62 5.01 6.37
N GLY A 355 11.85 5.19 7.45
CA GLY A 355 11.61 6.52 8.02
C GLY A 355 12.87 7.18 8.56
N PHE A 356 13.71 6.42 9.24
CA PHE A 356 15.01 6.88 9.70
C PHE A 356 15.94 7.24 8.53
N TYR A 357 16.12 6.34 7.55
CA TYR A 357 16.96 6.59 6.38
C TYR A 357 16.50 7.78 5.55
N THR A 358 15.19 7.93 5.36
CA THR A 358 14.61 9.08 4.66
C THR A 358 14.92 10.40 5.38
N TYR A 359 14.88 10.42 6.71
CA TYR A 359 15.22 11.60 7.49
C TYR A 359 16.72 11.92 7.42
N VAL A 360 17.58 10.92 7.58
CA VAL A 360 19.04 11.09 7.49
C VAL A 360 19.45 11.59 6.10
N GLU A 361 18.96 10.95 5.03
CA GLU A 361 19.22 11.39 3.65
C GLU A 361 18.72 12.82 3.42
N PHE A 362 17.54 13.17 3.93
CA PHE A 362 16.99 14.53 3.82
C PHE A 362 17.93 15.57 4.42
N GLN A 363 18.44 15.34 5.65
CA GLN A 363 19.36 16.27 6.30
C GLN A 363 20.71 16.31 5.60
N PHE A 364 21.25 15.15 5.21
CA PHE A 364 22.53 15.06 4.52
C PHE A 364 22.51 15.84 3.20
N ARG A 365 21.49 15.63 2.36
CA ARG A 365 21.33 16.35 1.09
C ARG A 365 21.08 17.84 1.28
N TYR A 366 20.40 18.24 2.36
CA TYR A 366 20.24 19.65 2.69
C TYR A 366 21.59 20.30 3.04
N MET A 367 22.44 19.62 3.81
CA MET A 367 23.80 20.10 4.08
C MET A 367 24.64 20.18 2.80
N LEU A 368 24.61 19.15 1.95
CA LEU A 368 25.32 19.16 0.66
C LEU A 368 24.85 20.31 -0.25
N ALA A 369 23.54 20.51 -0.36
CA ALA A 369 22.98 21.58 -1.18
C ALA A 369 23.46 22.96 -0.71
N ASN A 370 23.57 23.18 0.60
CA ASN A 370 24.07 24.43 1.16
C ASN A 370 25.59 24.59 1.03
N ILE A 371 26.37 23.52 1.23
CA ILE A 371 27.85 23.56 1.17
C ILE A 371 28.31 23.79 -0.27
N PHE A 372 27.73 23.07 -1.22
CA PHE A 372 28.10 23.15 -2.63
C PHE A 372 27.30 24.18 -3.42
N ASP A 373 26.34 24.86 -2.79
CA ASP A 373 25.36 25.74 -3.44
C ASP A 373 24.81 25.13 -4.74
N ALA A 374 24.31 23.89 -4.61
CA ALA A 374 23.94 23.03 -5.73
C ALA A 374 22.54 22.45 -5.57
N CYS A 375 21.85 22.20 -6.68
CA CYS A 375 20.49 21.65 -6.70
C CYS A 375 20.42 20.13 -6.40
N VAL A 376 21.04 19.69 -5.29
CA VAL A 376 21.11 18.28 -4.86
C VAL A 376 20.23 17.95 -3.66
N ALA A 377 19.49 18.94 -3.13
CA ALA A 377 18.56 18.77 -2.03
C ALA A 377 17.50 17.70 -2.35
N SER A 378 16.97 17.02 -1.32
CA SER A 378 16.06 15.87 -1.50
C SER A 378 14.82 16.17 -2.37
N LYS A 379 14.34 17.41 -2.36
CA LYS A 379 13.34 17.93 -3.29
C LYS A 379 14.03 18.74 -4.36
N GLN A 380 13.76 18.41 -5.62
CA GLN A 380 14.23 19.20 -6.75
C GLN A 380 13.71 20.63 -6.66
N CYS A 381 14.58 21.59 -6.95
CA CYS A 381 14.16 22.98 -7.08
C CYS A 381 13.21 23.10 -8.28
N THR A 382 12.16 23.90 -8.14
CA THR A 382 11.40 24.32 -9.31
C THR A 382 12.31 25.17 -10.20
N LYS A 383 12.34 24.90 -11.51
CA LYS A 383 13.24 25.58 -12.48
C LYS A 383 13.24 27.11 -12.34
N THR A 384 12.10 27.69 -11.99
CA THR A 384 11.91 29.14 -11.83
C THR A 384 12.34 29.73 -10.47
N LYS A 385 12.70 28.90 -9.48
CA LYS A 385 13.04 29.33 -8.12
C LYS A 385 14.34 28.71 -7.60
N CYS A 386 15.16 28.13 -8.46
CA CYS A 386 16.46 27.63 -8.03
C CYS A 386 17.40 28.81 -7.82
N THR A 387 17.77 29.09 -6.58
CA THR A 387 18.70 30.17 -6.21
C THR A 387 20.14 29.70 -6.10
N HIS A 388 20.41 28.42 -6.36
CA HIS A 388 21.73 27.81 -6.25
C HIS A 388 22.63 28.23 -7.42
N ALA A 389 23.90 28.52 -7.13
CA ALA A 389 24.92 28.80 -8.15
C ALA A 389 25.07 27.65 -9.17
N TYR A 390 25.08 26.40 -8.69
CA TYR A 390 25.15 25.20 -9.52
C TYR A 390 23.76 24.59 -9.72
N ASN A 391 23.16 24.93 -10.86
CA ASN A 391 21.84 24.45 -11.25
C ASN A 391 21.88 23.79 -12.64
N ILE A 392 20.79 23.13 -13.01
CA ILE A 392 20.66 22.37 -14.27
C ILE A 392 20.93 23.21 -15.53
N HIS A 393 20.83 24.54 -15.45
CA HIS A 393 21.10 25.46 -16.56
C HIS A 393 22.58 25.89 -16.63
N ASN A 394 23.30 25.85 -15.50
CA ASN A 394 24.67 26.35 -15.37
C ASN A 394 25.72 25.26 -15.14
N SER A 395 25.34 24.01 -14.89
CA SER A 395 26.25 22.89 -14.68
C SER A 395 25.82 21.65 -15.45
N TRP A 396 26.72 21.12 -16.29
CA TRP A 396 26.51 19.92 -17.12
C TRP A 396 26.70 18.60 -16.34
N SER A 397 27.06 18.66 -15.05
CA SER A 397 27.68 17.53 -14.34
C SER A 397 26.75 16.71 -13.43
N TYR A 398 25.44 17.00 -13.38
CA TYR A 398 24.52 16.27 -12.49
C TYR A 398 23.17 16.04 -13.18
N VAL A 399 23.13 14.99 -14.02
CA VAL A 399 21.90 14.34 -14.48
C VAL A 399 21.75 13.02 -13.75
#